data_AF-A0A931EGZ6-F1
#
_entry.id   AF-A0A931EGZ6-F1
#
_cell.length_a   1.000
_cell.length_b   1.000
_cell.length_c   1.000
_cell.angle_alpha   90.00
_cell.angle_beta   90.00
_cell.angle_gamma   90.00
#
_symmetry.space_group_name_H-M   'P 1'
#
loop_
_entity.id
_entity.type
_entity.pdbx_description
1 polymer ?
#
loop_
_entity_poly.entity_id
_entity_poly.type
_entity_poly.pdbx_seq_one_letter_code
_entity_poly.pdbx_strand_id
1 'polypeptide(L)'
;MAALTSARNTPEMADFGRIQVYPVEANTVVYLGSMVALNGAGNAVPASSTPGLKIVGRAERVHNGIPGQNAVNTGGVAGGISIVCRRGVFMYAVNDSSIAQAQIGSPAFAVDDNSVSASDGSASSVVAATAFTFPVAGTPQLIVLNHEYVSKVVVTSDPAGTTYVEGTDYVVDYQSGLVMRTAASAIAAGAQVLISFDWGAPSRSIAGQIVNLDPSGEVWIDFWHQSTLAI
;
A
#
# COMPACT_ATOMS: atom_id res chain seq x y z
N MET A 1 30.07 5.16 -10.23
CA MET A 1 29.74 5.90 -11.48
C MET A 1 30.20 7.33 -11.29
N ALA A 2 30.97 7.91 -12.21
CA ALA A 2 31.52 9.25 -12.04
C ALA A 2 30.44 10.34 -12.23
N ALA A 3 30.60 11.48 -11.57
CA ALA A 3 29.75 12.65 -11.76
C ALA A 3 29.90 13.21 -13.18
N LEU A 4 28.83 13.83 -13.70
CA LEU A 4 28.86 14.50 -15.00
C LEU A 4 29.84 15.68 -14.96
N THR A 5 30.84 15.66 -15.84
CA THR A 5 31.79 16.78 -16.05
C THR A 5 31.43 17.63 -17.27
N SER A 6 30.34 17.29 -17.97
CA SER A 6 29.80 18.01 -19.12
C SER A 6 28.30 17.76 -19.24
N ALA A 7 27.62 18.59 -20.03
CA ALA A 7 26.21 18.38 -20.37
C ALA A 7 26.01 17.01 -21.03
N ARG A 8 24.87 16.37 -20.72
CA ARG A 8 24.44 15.09 -21.29
C ARG A 8 23.05 15.29 -21.89
N ASN A 9 22.86 14.80 -23.11
CA ASN A 9 21.52 14.68 -23.70
C ASN A 9 20.83 13.43 -23.12
N THR A 10 20.11 13.60 -22.01
CA THR A 10 19.38 12.51 -21.36
C THR A 10 18.03 12.34 -22.06
N PRO A 11 17.76 11.21 -22.73
CA PRO A 11 16.49 10.99 -23.40
C PRO A 11 15.36 10.84 -22.39
N GLU A 12 14.20 11.41 -22.70
CA GLU A 12 12.95 11.16 -21.98
C GLU A 12 12.21 9.95 -22.58
N MET A 13 11.40 9.28 -21.75
CA MET A 13 10.53 8.22 -22.23
C MET A 13 9.33 8.83 -22.97
N ALA A 14 8.91 8.20 -24.07
CA ALA A 14 7.78 8.67 -24.88
C ALA A 14 6.48 8.81 -24.08
N ASP A 15 5.58 9.69 -24.54
CA ASP A 15 4.29 10.01 -23.92
C ASP A 15 4.40 10.34 -22.41
N PHE A 16 5.50 10.99 -22.00
CA PHE A 16 5.81 11.29 -20.60
C PHE A 16 5.76 10.05 -19.69
N GLY A 17 6.05 8.88 -20.24
CA GLY A 17 6.01 7.61 -19.54
C GLY A 17 4.61 7.06 -19.23
N ARG A 18 3.56 7.61 -19.86
CA ARG A 18 2.17 7.12 -19.76
C ARG A 18 2.02 5.68 -20.18
N ILE A 19 2.76 5.29 -21.21
CA ILE A 19 2.64 4.00 -21.85
C ILE A 19 3.95 3.26 -21.63
N GLN A 20 3.84 2.08 -21.03
CA GLN A 20 4.98 1.21 -20.74
C GLN A 20 4.66 -0.19 -21.23
N VAL A 21 5.70 -0.94 -21.62
CA VAL A 21 5.57 -2.31 -22.12
C VAL A 21 6.27 -3.24 -21.16
N TYR A 22 5.58 -4.28 -20.72
CA TYR A 22 6.09 -5.23 -19.74
C TYR A 22 5.98 -6.67 -20.26
N PRO A 23 6.99 -7.51 -20.00
CA PRO A 23 6.92 -8.94 -20.31
C PRO A 23 5.83 -9.60 -19.48
N VAL A 24 5.00 -10.44 -20.07
CA VAL A 24 3.95 -11.18 -19.32
C VAL A 24 4.56 -12.43 -18.68
N GLU A 25 4.17 -12.72 -17.44
CA GLU A 25 4.64 -13.89 -16.70
C GLU A 25 4.27 -15.21 -17.40
N ALA A 26 4.99 -16.30 -17.13
CA ALA A 26 4.66 -17.61 -17.66
C ALA A 26 3.25 -18.05 -17.22
N ASN A 27 2.56 -18.81 -18.06
CA ASN A 27 1.24 -19.40 -17.75
C ASN A 27 0.19 -18.39 -17.23
N THR A 28 0.28 -17.14 -17.67
CA THR A 28 -0.53 -16.04 -17.15
C THR A 28 -1.44 -15.47 -18.23
N VAL A 29 -2.66 -15.07 -17.84
CA VAL A 29 -3.58 -14.33 -18.69
C VAL A 29 -3.82 -12.96 -18.09
N VAL A 30 -3.62 -11.89 -18.86
CA VAL A 30 -3.98 -10.51 -18.49
C VAL A 30 -5.07 -10.01 -19.42
N TYR A 31 -6.23 -9.66 -18.86
CA TYR A 31 -7.37 -9.17 -19.62
C TYR A 31 -7.16 -7.70 -20.02
N LEU A 32 -7.54 -7.34 -21.25
CA LEU A 32 -7.50 -5.94 -21.66
C LEU A 32 -8.49 -5.12 -20.82
N GLY A 33 -8.07 -3.93 -20.41
CA GLY A 33 -8.85 -3.07 -19.51
C GLY A 33 -8.67 -3.39 -18.03
N SER A 34 -8.07 -4.52 -17.65
CA SER A 34 -7.86 -4.86 -16.24
C SER A 34 -6.63 -4.18 -15.65
N MET A 35 -6.56 -4.16 -14.32
CA MET A 35 -5.40 -3.66 -13.57
C MET A 35 -4.23 -4.64 -13.67
N VAL A 36 -3.06 -4.10 -13.98
CA VAL A 36 -1.83 -4.88 -14.14
C VAL A 36 -0.86 -4.58 -13.02
N ALA A 37 -0.24 -5.63 -12.51
CA ALA A 37 0.84 -5.57 -11.56
C ALA A 37 2.13 -6.18 -12.12
N LEU A 38 3.27 -5.79 -11.57
CA LEU A 38 4.54 -6.49 -11.74
C LEU A 38 4.82 -7.33 -10.51
N ASN A 39 5.23 -8.58 -10.73
CA ASN A 39 5.71 -9.46 -9.67
C ASN A 39 7.17 -9.11 -9.27
N GLY A 40 7.73 -9.87 -8.33
CA GLY A 40 9.11 -9.68 -7.86
C GLY A 40 10.18 -9.80 -8.95
N ALA A 41 9.88 -10.50 -10.05
CA ALA A 41 10.78 -10.64 -11.21
C ALA A 41 10.62 -9.52 -12.25
N GLY A 42 9.65 -8.61 -12.08
CA GLY A 42 9.34 -7.54 -13.03
C GLY A 42 8.45 -7.96 -14.20
N ASN A 43 7.80 -9.12 -14.12
CA ASN A 43 6.87 -9.58 -15.14
C ASN A 43 5.42 -9.20 -14.79
N ALA A 44 4.64 -8.88 -15.82
CA ALA A 44 3.24 -8.51 -15.73
C ALA A 44 2.36 -9.70 -15.37
N VAL A 45 1.52 -9.48 -14.36
CA VAL A 45 0.47 -10.38 -13.86
C VAL A 45 -0.81 -9.56 -13.62
N PRO A 46 -2.00 -10.19 -13.59
CA PRO A 46 -3.20 -9.53 -13.08
C PRO A 46 -2.95 -9.02 -11.66
N ALA A 47 -3.47 -7.84 -11.33
CA ALA A 47 -3.43 -7.36 -9.96
C ALA A 47 -4.21 -8.31 -9.03
N SER A 48 -3.76 -8.42 -7.78
CA SER A 48 -4.43 -9.22 -6.75
C SER A 48 -4.05 -8.74 -5.36
N SER A 49 -4.72 -9.29 -4.35
CA SER A 49 -4.40 -9.14 -2.92
C SER A 49 -3.11 -9.86 -2.49
N THR A 50 -2.17 -10.04 -3.41
CA THR A 50 -0.85 -10.59 -3.12
C THR A 50 0.09 -9.46 -2.69
N PRO A 51 0.77 -9.59 -1.54
CA PRO A 51 1.75 -8.60 -1.10
C PRO A 51 2.93 -8.49 -2.07
N GLY A 52 3.54 -7.31 -2.15
CA GLY A 52 4.77 -7.08 -2.92
C GLY A 52 4.56 -6.95 -4.43
N LEU A 53 3.32 -6.97 -4.92
CA LEU A 53 2.99 -6.62 -6.29
C LEU A 53 3.14 -5.11 -6.51
N LYS A 54 3.61 -4.71 -7.70
CA LYS A 54 3.77 -3.30 -8.06
C LYS A 54 2.75 -2.95 -9.12
N ILE A 55 1.72 -2.20 -8.76
CA ILE A 55 0.66 -1.83 -9.70
C ILE A 55 1.18 -0.80 -10.71
N VAL A 56 1.02 -1.08 -12.01
CA VAL A 56 1.60 -0.26 -13.10
C VAL A 56 0.57 0.42 -13.99
N GLY A 57 -0.72 0.14 -13.80
CA GLY A 57 -1.80 0.77 -14.53
C GLY A 57 -2.74 -0.22 -15.20
N ARG A 58 -3.42 0.23 -16.26
CA ARG A 58 -4.44 -0.54 -16.98
C ARG A 58 -3.84 -1.22 -18.21
N ALA A 59 -4.18 -2.48 -18.45
CA ALA A 59 -3.86 -3.18 -19.70
C ALA A 59 -4.54 -2.50 -20.89
N GLU A 60 -3.77 -2.08 -21.90
CA GLU A 60 -4.29 -1.39 -23.08
C GLU A 60 -4.37 -2.32 -24.30
N ARG A 61 -3.28 -3.02 -24.60
CA ARG A 61 -3.20 -3.96 -25.73
C ARG A 61 -2.02 -4.91 -25.54
N VAL A 62 -2.08 -6.06 -26.18
CA VAL A 62 -0.94 -6.98 -26.29
C VAL A 62 0.14 -6.37 -27.19
N HIS A 63 1.41 -6.58 -26.82
CA HIS A 63 2.59 -6.31 -27.63
C HIS A 63 3.35 -7.63 -27.84
N ASN A 64 3.95 -7.82 -29.03
CA ASN A 64 4.65 -9.07 -29.35
C ASN A 64 3.79 -10.32 -29.09
N GLY A 65 2.51 -10.26 -29.47
CA GLY A 65 1.50 -11.30 -29.33
C GLY A 65 0.33 -11.03 -30.28
N ILE A 66 -0.80 -11.72 -30.10
CA ILE A 66 -1.94 -11.59 -31.03
C ILE A 66 -2.66 -10.24 -30.80
N PRO A 67 -2.74 -9.34 -31.80
CA PRO A 67 -3.41 -8.05 -31.65
C PRO A 67 -4.91 -8.20 -31.36
N GLY A 68 -5.45 -7.34 -30.49
CA GLY A 68 -6.88 -7.29 -30.16
C GLY A 68 -7.37 -8.40 -29.23
N GLN A 69 -6.49 -9.30 -28.78
CA GLN A 69 -6.81 -10.31 -27.76
C GLN A 69 -6.25 -9.91 -26.39
N ASN A 70 -6.71 -10.61 -25.35
CA ASN A 70 -6.06 -10.57 -24.04
C ASN A 70 -4.62 -11.09 -24.14
N ALA A 71 -3.76 -10.69 -23.22
CA ALA A 71 -2.41 -11.24 -23.13
C ALA A 71 -2.49 -12.66 -22.56
N VAL A 72 -2.61 -13.66 -23.43
CA VAL A 72 -2.67 -15.08 -23.06
C VAL A 72 -1.29 -15.71 -23.24
N ASN A 73 -0.53 -15.85 -22.16
CA ASN A 73 0.78 -16.52 -22.13
C ASN A 73 0.70 -17.96 -21.57
N THR A 74 -0.47 -18.59 -21.69
CA THR A 74 -0.71 -19.97 -21.21
C THR A 74 0.16 -20.97 -21.96
N GLY A 75 0.95 -21.77 -21.24
CA GLY A 75 1.94 -22.69 -21.82
C GLY A 75 3.21 -22.00 -22.33
N GLY A 76 3.31 -20.67 -22.23
CA GLY A 76 4.48 -19.88 -22.60
C GLY A 76 5.43 -19.65 -21.43
N VAL A 77 6.68 -19.30 -21.77
CA VAL A 77 7.68 -18.82 -20.80
C VAL A 77 7.46 -17.34 -20.48
N ALA A 78 7.98 -16.88 -19.35
CA ALA A 78 7.94 -15.46 -19.00
C ALA A 78 8.60 -14.61 -20.11
N GLY A 79 7.92 -13.54 -20.52
CA GLY A 79 8.35 -12.68 -21.62
C GLY A 79 8.11 -13.23 -23.03
N GLY A 80 7.46 -14.40 -23.18
CA GLY A 80 7.06 -14.92 -24.50
C GLY A 80 6.12 -13.99 -25.27
N ILE A 81 5.30 -13.23 -24.52
CA ILE A 81 4.53 -12.08 -25.01
C ILE A 81 4.73 -10.89 -24.08
N SER A 82 4.26 -9.71 -24.48
CA SER A 82 4.28 -8.51 -23.64
C SER A 82 2.91 -7.82 -23.63
N ILE A 83 2.69 -6.99 -22.62
CA ILE A 83 1.47 -6.18 -22.50
C ILE A 83 1.86 -4.70 -22.45
N VAL A 84 1.11 -3.89 -23.19
CA VAL A 84 1.17 -2.44 -23.09
C VAL A 84 0.26 -2.00 -21.95
N CYS A 85 0.82 -1.34 -20.95
CA CYS A 85 0.12 -0.78 -19.81
C CYS A 85 0.09 0.75 -19.90
N ARG A 86 -1.03 1.35 -19.50
CA ARG A 86 -1.18 2.80 -19.41
C ARG A 86 -1.36 3.25 -17.97
N ARG A 87 -0.63 4.29 -17.57
CA ARG A 87 -0.87 5.09 -16.36
C ARG A 87 -1.83 6.24 -16.68
N GLY A 88 -2.82 6.44 -15.82
CA GLY A 88 -3.92 7.37 -16.03
C GLY A 88 -4.89 7.34 -14.87
N VAL A 89 -6.07 7.91 -15.07
CA VAL A 89 -7.20 7.75 -14.14
C VAL A 89 -8.20 6.80 -14.77
N PHE A 90 -8.53 5.72 -14.10
CA PHE A 90 -9.45 4.71 -14.61
C PHE A 90 -10.47 4.29 -13.55
N MET A 91 -11.62 3.84 -14.01
CA MET A 91 -12.72 3.44 -13.15
C MET A 91 -12.58 1.95 -12.77
N TYR A 92 -12.82 1.63 -11.50
CA TYR A 92 -12.75 0.28 -10.93
C TYR A 92 -13.89 0.05 -9.93
N ALA A 93 -14.23 -1.21 -9.69
CA ALA A 93 -15.25 -1.59 -8.71
C ALA A 93 -14.75 -1.38 -7.27
N VAL A 94 -15.68 -1.10 -6.35
CA VAL A 94 -15.40 -1.07 -4.90
C VAL A 94 -15.79 -2.43 -4.30
N ASN A 95 -14.84 -3.16 -3.73
CA ASN A 95 -15.06 -4.54 -3.28
C ASN A 95 -15.91 -4.66 -2.00
N ASP A 96 -15.86 -3.69 -1.09
CA ASP A 96 -16.36 -3.84 0.30
C ASP A 96 -17.03 -2.56 0.85
N SER A 97 -17.52 -1.68 -0.03
CA SER A 97 -18.13 -0.37 0.33
C SER A 97 -17.26 0.51 1.24
N SER A 98 -15.97 0.23 1.34
CA SER A 98 -15.02 0.95 2.20
C SER A 98 -14.65 2.34 1.67
N ILE A 99 -15.01 2.64 0.43
CA ILE A 99 -14.70 3.89 -0.25
C ILE A 99 -15.96 4.77 -0.29
N ALA A 100 -15.88 5.91 0.38
CA ALA A 100 -16.89 6.96 0.38
C ALA A 100 -16.22 8.34 0.18
N GLN A 101 -17.00 9.42 0.27
CA GLN A 101 -16.51 10.79 0.05
C GLN A 101 -15.31 11.14 0.93
N ALA A 102 -15.25 10.57 2.14
CA ALA A 102 -14.16 10.81 3.09
C ALA A 102 -12.81 10.20 2.64
N GLN A 103 -12.84 9.19 1.77
CA GLN A 103 -11.65 8.50 1.28
C GLN A 103 -11.08 9.13 0.00
N ILE A 104 -11.71 10.17 -0.56
CA ILE A 104 -11.12 10.89 -1.70
C ILE A 104 -9.78 11.50 -1.29
N GLY A 105 -8.77 11.29 -2.12
CA GLY A 105 -7.38 11.64 -1.85
C GLY A 105 -6.60 10.59 -1.05
N SER A 106 -7.25 9.55 -0.53
CA SER A 106 -6.59 8.44 0.16
C SER A 106 -6.09 7.37 -0.83
N PRO A 107 -5.10 6.55 -0.45
CA PRO A 107 -4.72 5.39 -1.26
C PRO A 107 -5.87 4.38 -1.37
N ALA A 108 -5.99 3.76 -2.54
CA ALA A 108 -6.81 2.57 -2.77
C ALA A 108 -5.90 1.36 -2.94
N PHE A 109 -6.34 0.22 -2.43
CA PHE A 109 -5.60 -1.04 -2.44
C PHE A 109 -6.25 -2.03 -3.41
N ALA A 110 -5.43 -2.69 -4.23
CA ALA A 110 -5.91 -3.70 -5.17
C ALA A 110 -6.42 -4.93 -4.42
N VAL A 111 -7.65 -5.34 -4.71
CA VAL A 111 -8.20 -6.62 -4.21
C VAL A 111 -8.04 -7.70 -5.28
N ASP A 112 -8.39 -7.35 -6.51
CA ASP A 112 -8.18 -8.14 -7.73
C ASP A 112 -7.91 -7.19 -8.92
N ASP A 113 -8.00 -7.69 -10.15
CA ASP A 113 -7.69 -6.93 -11.36
C ASP A 113 -8.83 -6.03 -11.86
N ASN A 114 -9.98 -6.02 -11.19
CA ASN A 114 -11.11 -5.13 -11.48
C ASN A 114 -11.67 -4.37 -10.26
N SER A 115 -11.21 -4.68 -9.04
CA SER A 115 -11.75 -4.11 -7.81
C SER A 115 -10.69 -3.61 -6.82
N VAL A 116 -11.08 -2.59 -6.05
CA VAL A 116 -10.25 -1.93 -5.04
C VAL A 116 -10.99 -1.80 -3.70
N SER A 117 -10.23 -1.53 -2.65
CA SER A 117 -10.72 -1.26 -1.30
C SER A 117 -9.92 -0.11 -0.68
N ALA A 118 -10.51 0.63 0.26
CA ALA A 118 -9.78 1.55 1.13
C ALA A 118 -8.96 0.81 2.21
N SER A 119 -9.19 -0.49 2.40
CA SER A 119 -8.43 -1.33 3.31
C SER A 119 -7.24 -1.97 2.58
N ASP A 120 -6.07 -1.83 3.20
CA ASP A 120 -4.82 -2.53 2.88
C ASP A 120 -4.88 -4.06 3.06
N GLY A 121 -6.03 -4.59 3.50
CA GLY A 121 -6.25 -6.00 3.72
C GLY A 121 -5.42 -6.58 4.87
N SER A 122 -4.84 -5.75 5.74
CA SER A 122 -4.05 -6.21 6.88
C SER A 122 -4.83 -7.28 7.64
N ALA A 123 -4.27 -8.49 7.72
CA ALA A 123 -4.76 -9.53 8.60
C ALA A 123 -4.42 -9.11 10.03
N SER A 124 -5.24 -8.20 10.57
CA SER A 124 -5.05 -7.65 11.89
C SER A 124 -5.16 -8.78 12.91
N SER A 125 -4.01 -9.21 13.41
CA SER A 125 -3.97 -9.94 14.67
C SER A 125 -4.11 -8.90 15.76
N VAL A 126 -5.20 -8.99 16.52
CA VAL A 126 -5.50 -8.02 17.57
C VAL A 126 -4.77 -8.42 18.84
N VAL A 127 -3.89 -7.56 19.34
CA VAL A 127 -3.37 -7.66 20.70
C VAL A 127 -4.26 -6.80 21.58
N ALA A 128 -5.01 -7.46 22.45
CA ALA A 128 -5.88 -6.78 23.40
C ALA A 128 -5.09 -6.42 24.67
N ALA A 129 -5.09 -5.13 25.01
CA ALA A 129 -4.78 -4.57 26.33
C ALA A 129 -3.66 -5.29 27.10
N THR A 130 -2.48 -5.44 26.49
CA THR A 130 -1.33 -6.08 27.13
C THR A 130 -0.57 -5.05 27.95
N ALA A 131 -0.09 -5.45 29.14
CA ALA A 131 0.65 -4.56 30.03
C ALA A 131 2.08 -4.34 29.53
N PHE A 132 2.48 -3.08 29.43
CA PHE A 132 3.84 -2.64 29.14
C PHE A 132 4.26 -1.58 30.16
N THR A 133 5.55 -1.51 30.46
CA THR A 133 6.08 -0.54 31.43
C THR A 133 7.02 0.43 30.71
N PHE A 134 6.74 1.73 30.81
CA PHE A 134 7.68 2.73 30.34
C PHE A 134 8.94 2.70 31.21
N PRO A 135 10.13 2.93 30.64
CA PRO A 135 11.35 3.01 31.42
C PRO A 135 11.31 4.11 32.50
N VAL A 136 12.09 3.94 33.57
CA VAL A 136 12.23 4.96 34.62
C VAL A 136 12.83 6.26 34.07
N ALA A 137 12.72 7.36 34.82
CA ALA A 137 13.27 8.64 34.39
C ALA A 137 14.80 8.56 34.16
N GLY A 138 15.28 9.28 33.16
CA GLY A 138 16.72 9.32 32.80
C GLY A 138 17.13 8.35 31.69
N THR A 139 16.25 7.47 31.23
CA THR A 139 16.45 6.64 30.03
C THR A 139 15.48 7.02 28.91
N PRO A 140 15.74 6.63 27.64
CA PRO A 140 14.78 6.82 26.55
C PRO A 140 13.41 6.25 26.92
N GLN A 141 12.36 7.05 26.80
CA GLN A 141 11.00 6.70 27.22
C GLN A 141 10.26 5.98 26.10
N LEU A 142 10.71 4.78 25.77
CA LEU A 142 10.25 4.00 24.62
C LEU A 142 9.82 2.59 25.04
N ILE A 143 8.72 2.12 24.46
CA ILE A 143 8.23 0.74 24.52
C ILE A 143 8.33 0.14 23.12
N VAL A 144 8.84 -1.09 23.03
CA VAL A 144 8.84 -1.91 21.80
C VAL A 144 7.70 -2.91 21.89
N LEU A 145 6.76 -2.87 20.94
CA LEU A 145 5.60 -3.76 20.92
C LEU A 145 5.92 -5.18 20.44
N ASN A 146 7.15 -5.40 19.94
CA ASN A 146 7.63 -6.65 19.32
C ASN A 146 6.83 -7.08 18.08
N HIS A 147 6.16 -6.13 17.44
CA HIS A 147 5.46 -6.30 16.17
C HIS A 147 5.75 -5.10 15.28
N GLU A 148 6.06 -5.35 14.01
CA GLU A 148 6.16 -4.30 12.98
C GLU A 148 4.80 -4.14 12.29
N TYR A 149 4.59 -3.00 11.62
CA TYR A 149 3.31 -2.67 10.95
C TYR A 149 2.11 -2.75 11.90
N VAL A 150 2.19 -1.96 12.97
CA VAL A 150 1.07 -1.82 13.92
C VAL A 150 0.08 -0.77 13.44
N SER A 151 -1.16 -0.86 13.88
CA SER A 151 -2.21 0.15 13.66
C SER A 151 -3.19 0.15 14.84
N LYS A 152 -4.07 1.15 14.88
CA LYS A 152 -5.08 1.33 15.95
C LYS A 152 -4.50 1.22 17.37
N VAL A 153 -3.32 1.80 17.58
CA VAL A 153 -2.68 1.78 18.89
C VAL A 153 -3.50 2.62 19.86
N VAL A 154 -3.91 2.03 20.98
CA VAL A 154 -4.59 2.70 22.08
C VAL A 154 -3.86 2.38 23.36
N VAL A 155 -3.46 3.43 24.09
CA VAL A 155 -2.76 3.32 25.38
C VAL A 155 -3.70 3.76 26.50
N THR A 156 -3.86 2.93 27.52
CA THR A 156 -4.66 3.22 28.71
C THR A 156 -3.86 3.00 29.99
N SER A 157 -4.29 3.59 31.11
CA SER A 157 -3.69 3.34 32.42
C SER A 157 -3.79 1.86 32.83
N ASP A 158 -2.92 1.41 33.73
CA ASP A 158 -3.08 0.11 34.41
C ASP A 158 -3.32 0.33 35.92
N PRO A 159 -4.51 -0.01 36.46
CA PRO A 159 -5.67 -0.57 35.77
C PRO A 159 -6.34 0.42 34.80
N ALA A 160 -7.07 -0.14 33.82
CA ALA A 160 -7.76 0.64 32.78
C ALA A 160 -8.73 1.66 33.41
N GLY A 161 -8.52 2.94 33.12
CA GLY A 161 -9.37 4.03 33.64
C GLY A 161 -9.14 5.38 32.96
N THR A 162 -7.91 5.65 32.48
CA THR A 162 -7.60 6.80 31.63
C THR A 162 -7.14 6.32 30.26
N THR A 163 -7.73 6.85 29.19
CA THR A 163 -7.21 6.68 27.82
C THR A 163 -6.31 7.85 27.48
N TYR A 164 -5.04 7.56 27.24
CA TYR A 164 -4.04 8.58 26.90
C TYR A 164 -4.16 8.97 25.42
N VAL A 165 -3.74 10.19 25.10
CA VAL A 165 -3.94 10.80 23.78
C VAL A 165 -2.65 10.81 22.97
N GLU A 166 -2.67 10.24 21.77
CA GLU A 166 -1.54 10.32 20.83
C GLU A 166 -1.24 11.79 20.43
N GLY A 167 0.04 12.13 20.29
CA GLY A 167 0.55 13.48 20.08
C GLY A 167 0.65 14.32 21.36
N THR A 168 -0.15 14.01 22.39
CA THR A 168 -0.10 14.72 23.68
C THR A 168 0.69 13.94 24.72
N ASP A 169 0.36 12.66 24.92
CA ASP A 169 0.94 11.79 25.95
C ASP A 169 1.98 10.83 25.39
N TYR A 170 1.80 10.38 24.16
CA TYR A 170 2.71 9.47 23.46
C TYR A 170 2.66 9.74 21.95
N VAL A 171 3.66 9.24 21.23
CA VAL A 171 3.70 9.17 19.77
C VAL A 171 4.04 7.75 19.35
N VAL A 172 3.54 7.32 18.20
CA VAL A 172 3.72 5.95 17.69
C VAL A 172 4.54 5.98 16.40
N ASP A 173 5.56 5.13 16.34
CA ASP A 173 6.14 4.68 15.06
C ASP A 173 5.39 3.42 14.63
N TYR A 174 4.41 3.60 13.76
CA TYR A 174 3.54 2.53 13.29
C TYR A 174 4.27 1.48 12.45
N GLN A 175 5.39 1.84 11.80
CA GLN A 175 6.18 0.92 11.00
C GLN A 175 7.01 0.00 11.90
N SER A 176 7.75 0.61 12.85
CA SER A 176 8.67 -0.12 13.73
C SER A 176 8.00 -0.70 14.98
N GLY A 177 6.74 -0.36 15.25
CA GLY A 177 6.01 -0.82 16.45
C GLY A 177 6.53 -0.23 17.75
N LEU A 178 6.88 1.06 17.74
CA LEU A 178 7.45 1.75 18.88
C LEU A 178 6.46 2.77 19.43
N VAL A 179 6.29 2.80 20.76
CA VAL A 179 5.51 3.82 21.45
C VAL A 179 6.46 4.65 22.30
N MET A 180 6.57 5.94 22.00
CA MET A 180 7.43 6.86 22.73
C MET A 180 6.59 7.83 23.55
N ARG A 181 6.95 8.02 24.83
CA ARG A 181 6.29 9.00 25.67
C ARG A 181 6.73 10.42 25.30
N THR A 182 5.79 11.36 25.27
CA THR A 182 6.11 12.79 25.13
C THR A 182 6.63 13.37 26.46
N ALA A 183 7.25 14.56 26.39
CA ALA A 183 7.77 15.25 27.57
C ALA A 183 6.69 15.86 28.48
N ALA A 184 5.52 16.21 27.92
CA ALA A 184 4.38 16.80 28.63
C ALA A 184 3.27 15.78 28.98
N SER A 185 3.59 14.49 28.90
CA SER A 185 2.65 13.40 29.07
C SER A 185 2.08 13.30 30.48
N ALA A 186 0.81 12.93 30.58
CA ALA A 186 0.19 12.49 31.83
C ALA A 186 0.65 11.10 32.28
N ILE A 187 1.37 10.35 31.42
CA ILE A 187 1.97 9.06 31.77
C ILE A 187 3.27 9.30 32.55
N ALA A 188 3.36 8.81 33.78
CA ALA A 188 4.60 8.94 34.57
C ALA A 188 5.73 8.06 34.01
N ALA A 189 6.99 8.43 34.26
CA ALA A 189 8.13 7.55 33.97
C ALA A 189 8.11 6.34 34.91
N GLY A 190 8.43 5.16 34.38
CA GLY A 190 8.25 3.91 35.13
C GLY A 190 6.80 3.43 35.21
N ALA A 191 5.81 4.14 34.66
CA ALA A 191 4.41 3.73 34.75
C ALA A 191 4.14 2.49 33.88
N GLN A 192 3.31 1.59 34.42
CA GLN A 192 2.69 0.52 33.66
C GLN A 192 1.43 1.04 32.96
N VAL A 193 1.27 0.66 31.70
CA VAL A 193 0.14 1.01 30.84
C VAL A 193 -0.37 -0.25 30.12
N LEU A 194 -1.63 -0.24 29.73
CA LEU A 194 -2.22 -1.27 28.88
C LEU A 194 -2.26 -0.76 27.45
N ILE A 195 -1.66 -1.50 26.51
CA ILE A 195 -1.63 -1.14 25.09
C ILE A 195 -2.41 -2.18 24.30
N SER A 196 -3.40 -1.72 23.52
CA SER A 196 -4.05 -2.51 22.47
C SER A 196 -3.62 -2.02 21.10
N PHE A 197 -3.42 -2.95 20.18
CA PHE A 197 -3.04 -2.62 18.81
C PHE A 197 -3.39 -3.78 17.87
N ASP A 198 -3.56 -3.40 16.61
CA ASP A 198 -3.68 -4.29 15.47
C ASP A 198 -2.28 -4.46 14.87
N TRP A 199 -1.88 -5.66 14.46
CA TRP A 199 -0.61 -5.85 13.74
C TRP A 199 -0.75 -6.81 12.56
N GLY A 200 0.05 -6.56 11.53
CA GLY A 200 0.11 -7.34 10.31
C GLY A 200 0.63 -6.50 9.16
N ALA A 201 1.51 -7.06 8.33
CA ALA A 201 1.93 -6.38 7.11
C ALA A 201 0.72 -6.16 6.18
N PRO A 202 0.68 -5.03 5.44
CA PRO A 202 -0.35 -4.80 4.44
C PRO A 202 -0.36 -5.96 3.46
N SER A 203 -1.52 -6.61 3.31
CA SER A 203 -1.62 -7.77 2.41
C SER A 203 -1.87 -7.35 0.96
N ARG A 204 -2.34 -6.12 0.75
CA ARG A 204 -2.70 -5.58 -0.55
C ARG A 204 -1.74 -4.50 -1.00
N SER A 205 -1.47 -4.51 -2.29
CA SER A 205 -0.64 -3.51 -2.94
C SER A 205 -1.46 -2.25 -3.24
N ILE A 206 -0.86 -1.07 -3.10
CA ILE A 206 -1.52 0.19 -3.46
C ILE A 206 -1.75 0.21 -4.98
N ALA A 207 -3.01 0.35 -5.38
CA ALA A 207 -3.39 0.52 -6.78
C ALA A 207 -3.08 1.94 -7.27
N GLY A 208 -3.48 2.93 -6.48
CA GLY A 208 -3.37 4.35 -6.80
C GLY A 208 -4.07 5.20 -5.76
N GLN A 209 -4.38 6.44 -6.12
CA GLN A 209 -5.13 7.38 -5.27
C GLN A 209 -6.59 7.46 -5.72
N ILE A 210 -7.51 7.49 -4.76
CA ILE A 210 -8.94 7.71 -5.02
C ILE A 210 -9.13 9.18 -5.42
N VAL A 211 -9.67 9.46 -6.61
CA VAL A 211 -9.87 10.84 -7.07
C VAL A 211 -11.33 11.25 -7.19
N ASN A 212 -12.24 10.31 -7.44
CA ASN A 212 -13.67 10.62 -7.49
C ASN A 212 -14.53 9.35 -7.34
N LEU A 213 -15.78 9.52 -6.90
CA LEU A 213 -16.80 8.48 -6.89
C LEU A 213 -17.67 8.61 -8.15
N ASP A 214 -18.06 7.47 -8.73
CA ASP A 214 -19.02 7.44 -9.82
C ASP A 214 -20.44 7.15 -9.29
N PRO A 215 -21.51 7.76 -9.86
CA PRO A 215 -22.88 7.45 -9.48
C PRO A 215 -23.29 5.98 -9.65
N SER A 216 -22.57 5.20 -10.46
CA SER A 216 -22.77 3.75 -10.60
C SER A 216 -22.30 2.93 -9.38
N GLY A 217 -21.56 3.54 -8.45
CA GLY A 217 -20.93 2.85 -7.32
C GLY A 217 -19.47 2.43 -7.57
N GLU A 218 -18.94 2.72 -8.75
CA GLU A 218 -17.50 2.55 -9.05
C GLU A 218 -16.67 3.75 -8.57
N VAL A 219 -15.35 3.62 -8.63
CA VAL A 219 -14.39 4.63 -8.17
C VAL A 219 -13.34 4.92 -9.23
N TRP A 220 -13.00 6.20 -9.38
CA TRP A 220 -11.92 6.67 -10.24
C TRP A 220 -10.59 6.63 -9.47
N ILE A 221 -9.63 5.86 -9.99
CA ILE A 221 -8.31 5.64 -9.40
C ILE A 221 -7.22 6.24 -10.28
N ASP A 222 -6.40 7.12 -9.69
CA ASP A 222 -5.23 7.71 -10.33
C ASP A 222 -3.97 6.88 -10.08
N PHE A 223 -3.35 6.41 -11.17
CA PHE A 223 -2.11 5.65 -11.16
C PHE A 223 -0.85 6.53 -11.28
N TRP A 224 -0.99 7.85 -11.40
CA TRP A 224 0.15 8.77 -11.45
C TRP A 224 0.73 9.06 -10.08
N HIS A 225 -0.13 9.44 -9.14
CA HIS A 225 0.27 9.83 -7.80
C HIS A 225 0.02 8.67 -6.84
N GLN A 226 0.74 7.56 -7.04
CA GLN A 226 0.81 6.54 -6.00
C GLN A 226 1.41 7.22 -4.76
N SER A 227 0.55 7.51 -3.78
CA SER A 227 0.93 8.20 -2.54
C SER A 227 2.11 7.47 -1.92
N THR A 228 3.13 8.22 -1.52
CA THR A 228 4.38 7.74 -0.90
C THR A 228 4.19 7.09 0.48
N LEU A 229 2.95 6.77 0.87
CA LEU A 229 2.65 5.95 2.06
C LEU A 229 2.98 4.45 1.87
N ALA A 230 3.53 4.05 0.72
CA ALA A 230 4.25 2.78 0.60
C ALA A 230 5.71 2.95 1.08
N ILE A 231 5.91 2.99 2.40
CA ILE A 231 7.18 2.66 3.07
C ILE A 231 6.85 1.75 4.25
#